data_AF-A0A3C1A517-F1
#
_entry.id   AF-A0A3C1A517-F1
#
_cell.length_a   1.000
_cell.length_b   1.000
_cell.length_c   1.000
_cell.angle_alpha   90.00
_cell.angle_beta   90.00
_cell.angle_gamma   90.00
#
_symmetry.space_group_name_H-M   'P 1'
#
loop_
_entity.id
_entity.type
_entity.pdbx_description
1 polymer ?
#
loop_
_entity_poly.entity_id
_entity_poly.type
_entity_poly.pdbx_seq_one_letter_code
_entity_poly.pdbx_strand_id
1 'polypeptide(L)'
;TPFLLTHPQFLVASFRSMVARSSWETVWALLEGYYSYGVVAGDRFDPLANVANHPSTLPWPLISLAFALLYLWLFTRSLGEEKTRIVAFAGLTVNLFTLYSKGYSPQFLIQLIPFVVLLLPHLRGVIYILLLDTLNFLEATVYFIMLPNERWLLVGTVLWRTLIISMLCAEYSTIFFSLPEERIAHLRRRAFVALVVASLLLGLLGGYHLMAAYHRARYAQEEYRPVVEFLVSAVEPGEAALILPDHALYQRLYPFLRKEMALYVEEDRTLPQIIEGYSDVWLVSQEGEVETWLKSRMELVAAHDLAGMRLVHFKR
;
A
#
# COMPACT_ATOMS: atom_id res chain seq x y z
N THR A 1 22.97 9.88 34.31
CA THR A 1 23.29 8.56 33.70
C THR A 1 24.79 8.48 33.43
N PRO A 2 25.44 7.31 33.57
CA PRO A 2 26.89 7.15 33.41
C PRO A 2 27.47 7.73 32.10
N PHE A 3 26.68 7.68 31.01
CA PHE A 3 27.03 8.26 29.71
C PHE A 3 27.32 9.77 29.72
N LEU A 4 26.71 10.55 30.63
CA LEU A 4 27.00 11.99 30.76
C LEU A 4 28.44 12.25 31.22
N LEU A 5 29.01 11.31 31.98
CA LEU A 5 30.32 11.47 32.59
C LEU A 5 31.44 10.88 31.72
N THR A 6 31.16 9.77 31.02
CA THR A 6 32.19 9.05 30.26
C THR A 6 32.19 9.37 28.76
N HIS A 7 31.02 9.60 28.16
CA HIS A 7 30.89 9.87 26.72
C HIS A 7 29.74 10.85 26.40
N PRO A 8 29.85 12.13 26.81
CA PRO A 8 28.80 13.13 26.63
C PRO A 8 28.42 13.34 25.15
N GLN A 9 29.33 13.08 24.21
CA GLN A 9 29.05 13.17 22.78
C GLN A 9 27.87 12.30 22.32
N PHE A 10 27.68 11.11 22.90
CA PHE A 10 26.57 10.23 22.50
C PHE A 10 25.22 10.73 23.03
N LEU A 11 25.22 11.43 24.18
CA LEU A 11 24.02 12.11 24.65
C LEU A 11 23.63 13.24 23.69
N VAL A 12 24.59 14.11 23.35
CA VAL A 12 24.35 15.21 22.39
C VAL A 12 23.94 14.67 21.03
N ALA A 13 24.60 13.61 20.55
CA ALA A 13 24.24 12.93 19.31
C ALA A 13 22.81 12.38 19.34
N SER A 14 22.33 11.88 20.49
CA SER A 14 20.94 11.44 20.65
C SER A 14 19.96 12.59 20.42
N PHE A 15 20.19 13.76 21.04
CA PHE A 15 19.35 14.95 20.81
C PHE A 15 19.46 15.48 19.39
N ARG A 16 20.69 15.57 18.86
CA ARG A 16 20.92 15.96 17.47
C ARG A 16 20.18 15.03 16.52
N SER A 17 20.18 13.72 16.80
CA SER A 17 19.49 12.75 15.96
C SER A 17 17.97 12.94 15.96
N MET A 18 17.37 13.28 17.10
CA MET A 18 15.94 13.56 17.18
C MET A 18 15.54 14.81 16.38
N VAL A 19 16.39 15.84 16.39
CA VAL A 19 16.14 17.10 15.65
C VAL A 19 16.44 16.97 14.15
N ALA A 20 17.57 16.33 13.82
CA ALA A 20 18.09 16.21 12.46
C ALA A 20 17.40 15.14 11.62
N ARG A 21 16.62 14.24 12.23
CA ARG A 21 15.80 13.29 11.50
C ARG A 21 14.90 14.02 10.49
N SER A 22 14.92 13.51 9.27
CA SER A 22 14.03 13.96 8.20
C SER A 22 12.61 13.44 8.46
N SER A 23 11.63 13.93 7.72
CA SER A 23 10.27 13.40 7.81
C SER A 23 10.09 12.15 6.97
N TRP A 24 9.18 11.26 7.33
CA TRP A 24 8.84 10.10 6.50
C TRP A 24 7.42 9.63 6.81
N GLU A 25 6.73 9.08 5.82
CA GLU A 25 5.39 8.50 5.96
C GLU A 25 4.38 9.47 6.64
N THR A 26 4.58 10.78 6.56
CA THR A 26 3.71 11.79 7.18
C THR A 26 3.33 12.86 6.16
N VAL A 27 2.33 13.68 6.48
CA VAL A 27 1.99 14.85 5.65
C VAL A 27 3.21 15.78 5.49
N TRP A 28 4.07 15.86 6.49
CA TRP A 28 5.33 16.61 6.43
C TRP A 28 6.28 16.05 5.36
N ALA A 29 6.39 14.72 5.27
CA ALA A 29 7.18 14.06 4.23
C ALA A 29 6.65 14.34 2.84
N LEU A 30 5.32 14.31 2.66
CA LEU A 30 4.71 14.67 1.38
C LEU A 30 5.01 16.12 0.97
N LEU A 31 4.93 17.06 1.91
CA LEU A 31 5.27 18.46 1.67
C LEU A 31 6.76 18.67 1.35
N GLU A 32 7.64 17.82 1.91
CA GLU A 32 9.08 17.81 1.61
C GLU A 32 9.40 16.98 0.34
N GLY A 33 8.40 16.40 -0.33
CA GLY A 33 8.57 15.61 -1.56
C GLY A 33 9.21 14.23 -1.33
N TYR A 34 9.14 13.70 -0.12
CA TYR A 34 9.72 12.41 0.27
C TYR A 34 8.67 11.30 0.32
N TYR A 35 8.91 10.22 -0.42
CA TYR A 35 7.96 9.11 -0.64
C TYR A 35 8.52 7.73 -0.25
N SER A 36 9.57 7.70 0.55
CA SER A 36 10.19 6.45 1.03
C SER A 36 9.92 6.25 2.52
N TYR A 37 10.31 5.10 3.04
CA TYR A 37 10.16 4.78 4.46
C TYR A 37 11.27 5.42 5.31
N GLY A 38 11.04 5.43 6.62
CA GLY A 38 12.02 5.91 7.59
C GLY A 38 13.17 4.92 7.78
N VAL A 39 14.40 5.36 7.56
CA VAL A 39 15.62 4.61 7.91
C VAL A 39 16.36 5.36 9.01
N VAL A 40 16.84 4.64 10.03
CA VAL A 40 17.82 5.21 10.95
C VAL A 40 19.17 5.19 10.24
N ALA A 41 19.49 6.28 9.55
CA ALA A 41 20.77 6.45 8.87
C ALA A 41 21.90 6.85 9.82
N GLY A 42 23.13 6.67 9.35
CA GLY A 42 24.34 6.97 10.09
C GLY A 42 24.86 5.78 10.90
N ASP A 43 26.19 5.71 11.06
CA ASP A 43 26.80 4.72 11.94
C ASP A 43 26.43 5.02 13.40
N ARG A 44 25.77 4.07 14.07
CA ARG A 44 25.37 4.17 15.48
C ARG A 44 26.55 4.31 16.44
N PHE A 45 27.75 3.95 16.01
CA PHE A 45 28.98 4.08 16.79
C PHE A 45 29.71 5.41 16.53
N ASP A 46 29.27 6.20 15.55
CA ASP A 46 29.82 7.53 15.27
C ASP A 46 28.86 8.64 15.75
N PRO A 47 29.22 9.41 16.80
CA PRO A 47 28.42 10.52 17.30
C PRO A 47 28.32 11.70 16.32
N LEU A 48 29.12 11.73 15.25
CA LEU A 48 29.10 12.76 14.21
C LEU A 48 28.39 12.31 12.92
N ALA A 49 27.88 11.08 12.87
CA ALA A 49 27.18 10.57 11.71
C ALA A 49 26.00 11.47 11.31
N ASN A 50 25.84 11.64 9.99
CA ASN A 50 24.65 12.25 9.43
C ASN A 50 23.50 11.24 9.47
N VAL A 51 22.41 11.66 10.12
CA VAL A 51 21.21 10.82 10.32
C VAL A 51 20.04 11.23 9.42
N ALA A 52 20.20 12.30 8.63
CA ALA A 52 19.16 12.80 7.74
C ALA A 52 19.16 12.00 6.42
N ASN A 53 18.00 11.44 6.06
CA ASN A 53 17.82 10.69 4.80
C ASN A 53 17.56 11.64 3.62
N HIS A 54 16.95 12.79 3.89
CA HIS A 54 16.71 13.85 2.92
C HIS A 54 16.75 15.23 3.60
N PRO A 55 16.93 16.32 2.84
CA PRO A 55 16.90 17.67 3.40
C PRO A 55 15.56 17.96 4.07
N SER A 56 15.61 18.45 5.30
CA SER A 56 14.43 18.98 5.98
C SER A 56 14.29 20.46 5.63
N THR A 57 13.27 20.79 4.86
CA THR A 57 13.06 22.12 4.27
C THR A 57 11.91 22.89 4.92
N LEU A 58 11.04 22.20 5.67
CA LEU A 58 9.92 22.84 6.37
C LEU A 58 10.39 23.73 7.52
N PRO A 59 9.63 24.79 7.87
CA PRO A 59 9.95 25.67 8.99
C PRO A 59 9.61 25.00 10.33
N TRP A 60 10.34 23.93 10.68
CA TRP A 60 10.13 23.14 11.89
C TRP A 60 10.04 23.97 13.17
N PRO A 61 10.84 25.04 13.38
CA PRO A 61 10.65 25.89 14.56
C PRO A 61 9.23 26.49 14.66
N LEU A 62 8.63 26.90 13.54
CA LEU A 62 7.27 27.44 13.53
C LEU A 62 6.22 26.34 13.74
N ILE A 63 6.40 25.17 13.13
CA ILE A 63 5.51 24.01 13.31
C ILE A 63 5.54 23.56 14.78
N SER A 64 6.74 23.38 15.35
CA SER A 64 6.93 23.04 16.76
C SER A 64 6.35 24.10 17.69
N LEU A 65 6.52 25.39 17.39
CA LEU A 65 5.92 26.46 18.17
C LEU A 65 4.39 26.39 18.14
N ALA A 66 3.78 26.16 16.97
CA ALA A 66 2.33 26.03 16.84
C ALA A 66 1.78 24.86 17.69
N PHE A 67 2.39 23.68 17.60
CA PHE A 67 2.00 22.53 18.43
C PHE A 67 2.31 22.76 19.92
N ALA A 68 3.43 23.40 20.26
CA ALA A 68 3.75 23.73 21.65
C ALA A 68 2.71 24.68 22.27
N LEU A 69 2.27 25.71 21.52
CA LEU A 69 1.20 26.60 21.96
C LEU A 69 -0.13 25.87 22.12
N LEU A 70 -0.46 24.96 21.19
CA LEU A 70 -1.65 24.12 21.29
C LEU A 70 -1.62 23.21 22.52
N TYR A 71 -0.48 22.55 22.79
CA TYR A 71 -0.30 21.75 23.99
C TYR A 71 -0.38 22.60 25.25
N LEU A 72 0.32 23.72 25.31
CA LEU A 72 0.26 24.61 26.47
C LEU A 72 -1.19 25.01 26.77
N TRP A 73 -1.93 25.41 25.74
CA TRP A 73 -3.35 25.72 25.87
C TRP A 73 -4.19 24.52 26.36
N LEU A 74 -3.96 23.31 25.86
CA LEU A 74 -4.64 22.09 26.33
C LEU A 74 -4.31 21.77 27.79
N PHE A 75 -3.04 21.86 28.19
CA PHE A 75 -2.56 21.53 29.52
C PHE A 75 -2.98 22.56 30.59
N THR A 76 -3.43 23.75 30.20
CA THR A 76 -4.06 24.72 31.12
C THR A 76 -5.51 24.37 31.49
N ARG A 77 -6.11 23.37 30.84
CA ARG A 77 -7.52 23.01 31.05
C ARG A 77 -7.66 22.04 32.22
N SER A 78 -8.69 22.26 33.03
CA SER A 78 -9.00 21.37 34.15
C SER A 78 -9.45 20.00 33.65
N LEU A 79 -8.75 18.95 34.07
CA LEU A 79 -9.09 17.56 33.79
C LEU A 79 -10.34 17.10 34.56
N GLY A 80 -10.63 17.74 35.71
CA GLY A 80 -11.63 17.26 36.65
C GLY A 80 -11.29 15.88 37.23
N GLU A 81 -12.26 15.25 37.90
CA GLU A 81 -12.11 13.90 38.48
C GLU A 81 -12.64 12.79 37.55
N GLU A 82 -13.27 13.16 36.43
CA GLU A 82 -13.90 12.21 35.53
C GLU A 82 -12.85 11.43 34.73
N LYS A 83 -12.78 10.11 34.98
CA LYS A 83 -11.82 9.21 34.34
C LYS A 83 -11.88 9.26 32.81
N THR A 84 -13.08 9.36 32.24
CA THR A 84 -13.29 9.46 30.79
C THR A 84 -12.60 10.68 30.19
N ARG A 85 -12.65 11.84 30.88
CA ARG A 85 -11.99 13.08 30.43
C ARG A 85 -10.47 12.97 30.48
N ILE A 86 -9.92 12.27 31.49
CA ILE A 86 -8.48 12.00 31.58
C ILE A 86 -8.03 11.11 30.41
N VAL A 87 -8.78 10.05 30.10
CA VAL A 87 -8.48 9.16 28.96
C VAL A 87 -8.62 9.91 27.63
N ALA A 88 -9.65 10.76 27.48
CA ALA A 88 -9.85 11.59 26.29
C ALA A 88 -8.69 12.58 26.08
N PHE A 89 -8.22 13.22 27.16
CA PHE A 89 -7.06 14.10 27.12
C PHE A 89 -5.79 13.36 26.71
N ALA A 90 -5.54 12.17 27.28
CA ALA A 90 -4.41 11.34 26.92
C ALA A 90 -4.47 10.91 25.43
N GLY A 91 -5.62 10.41 24.98
CA GLY A 91 -5.83 10.03 23.59
C GLY A 91 -5.68 11.20 22.61
N LEU A 92 -6.21 12.38 22.97
CA LEU A 92 -6.03 13.61 22.19
C LEU A 92 -4.56 14.00 22.09
N THR A 93 -3.82 13.91 23.19
CA THR A 93 -2.39 14.23 23.25
C THR A 93 -1.59 13.28 22.34
N VAL A 94 -1.86 11.97 22.41
CA VAL A 94 -1.18 10.98 21.56
C VAL A 94 -1.51 11.21 20.08
N ASN A 95 -2.78 11.46 19.72
CA ASN A 95 -3.15 11.74 18.33
C ASN A 95 -2.48 13.02 17.79
N LEU A 96 -2.47 14.10 18.58
CA LEU A 96 -1.79 15.35 18.20
C LEU A 96 -0.29 15.12 18.05
N PHE A 97 0.31 14.28 18.89
CA PHE A 97 1.72 13.93 18.79
C PHE A 97 1.99 13.15 17.50
N THR A 98 1.11 12.22 17.13
CA THR A 98 1.18 11.51 15.85
C THR A 98 1.08 12.46 14.66
N LEU A 99 0.20 13.47 14.71
CA LEU A 99 0.07 14.49 13.66
C LEU A 99 1.31 15.42 13.59
N TYR A 100 1.91 15.72 14.73
CA TYR A 100 3.10 16.57 14.83
C TYR A 100 4.39 15.84 14.40
N SER A 101 4.50 14.55 14.69
CA SER A 101 5.74 13.77 14.50
C SER A 101 6.25 13.86 13.06
N LYS A 102 7.58 14.03 12.91
CA LYS A 102 8.24 13.99 11.59
C LYS A 102 8.06 12.65 10.90
N GLY A 103 8.07 11.59 11.70
CA GLY A 103 8.06 10.21 11.23
C GLY A 103 6.83 9.47 11.71
N TYR A 104 6.26 8.67 10.81
CA TYR A 104 5.23 7.70 11.13
C TYR A 104 5.72 6.30 10.76
N SER A 105 5.19 5.30 11.45
CA SER A 105 5.29 3.91 11.03
C SER A 105 3.92 3.28 11.22
N PRO A 106 3.47 2.38 10.33
CA PRO A 106 2.22 1.64 10.49
C PRO A 106 2.07 1.01 11.88
N GLN A 107 3.17 0.58 12.50
CA GLN A 107 3.18 0.01 13.85
C GLN A 107 2.68 0.98 14.93
N PHE A 108 2.79 2.30 14.73
CA PHE A 108 2.35 3.30 15.71
C PHE A 108 0.83 3.32 15.89
N LEU A 109 0.06 2.72 14.97
CA LEU A 109 -1.39 2.58 15.15
C LEU A 109 -1.75 1.84 16.45
N ILE A 110 -0.89 0.92 16.91
CA ILE A 110 -1.11 0.19 18.18
C ILE A 110 -1.22 1.13 19.40
N GLN A 111 -0.62 2.33 19.31
CA GLN A 111 -0.70 3.34 20.37
C GLN A 111 -2.06 4.06 20.38
N LEU A 112 -2.77 4.09 19.25
CA LEU A 112 -4.05 4.80 19.10
C LEU A 112 -5.25 3.91 19.45
N ILE A 113 -5.16 2.60 19.13
CA ILE A 113 -6.25 1.63 19.30
C ILE A 113 -6.85 1.63 20.72
N PRO A 114 -6.06 1.58 21.81
CA PRO A 114 -6.62 1.56 23.17
C PRO A 114 -7.54 2.74 23.46
N PHE A 115 -7.19 3.93 22.98
CA PHE A 115 -8.02 5.13 23.18
C PHE A 115 -9.32 5.06 22.39
N VAL A 116 -9.28 4.55 21.15
CA VAL A 116 -10.51 4.39 20.33
C VAL A 116 -11.46 3.40 21.00
N VAL A 117 -10.95 2.27 21.49
CA VAL A 117 -11.76 1.23 22.16
C VAL A 117 -12.38 1.76 23.45
N LEU A 118 -11.61 2.51 24.25
CA LEU A 118 -12.09 3.03 25.54
C LEU A 118 -13.07 4.21 25.38
N LEU A 119 -12.84 5.10 24.41
CA LEU A 119 -13.62 6.33 24.25
C LEU A 119 -14.79 6.19 23.28
N LEU A 120 -14.73 5.24 22.34
CA LEU A 120 -15.74 5.01 21.30
C LEU A 120 -16.16 3.53 21.23
N PRO A 121 -16.73 2.94 22.32
CA PRO A 121 -17.06 1.52 22.43
C PRO A 121 -18.32 1.11 21.64
N HIS A 122 -18.42 1.57 20.39
CA HIS A 122 -19.54 1.35 19.48
C HIS A 122 -19.01 1.14 18.05
N LEU A 123 -19.90 0.77 17.12
CA LEU A 123 -19.53 0.46 15.73
C LEU A 123 -18.67 1.54 15.04
N ARG A 124 -18.84 2.82 15.39
CA ARG A 124 -18.03 3.90 14.80
C ARG A 124 -16.54 3.78 15.17
N GLY A 125 -16.23 3.37 16.40
CA GLY A 125 -14.86 3.15 16.85
C GLY A 125 -14.22 1.97 16.13
N VAL A 126 -14.99 0.88 15.95
CA VAL A 126 -14.58 -0.28 15.14
C VAL A 126 -14.28 0.16 13.71
N ILE A 127 -15.14 0.96 13.09
CA ILE A 127 -14.93 1.47 11.73
C ILE A 127 -13.67 2.34 11.64
N TYR A 128 -13.42 3.23 12.61
CA TYR A 128 -12.17 4.01 12.62
C TYR A 128 -10.93 3.12 12.66
N ILE A 129 -10.93 2.09 13.49
CA ILE A 129 -9.82 1.13 13.60
C ILE A 129 -9.64 0.39 12.27
N LEU A 130 -10.71 -0.15 11.69
CA LEU A 130 -10.67 -0.89 10.42
C LEU A 130 -10.16 -0.02 9.27
N LEU A 131 -10.60 1.24 9.20
CA LEU A 131 -10.12 2.19 8.18
C LEU A 131 -8.63 2.47 8.36
N LEU A 132 -8.17 2.75 9.58
CA LEU A 132 -6.75 3.00 9.85
C LEU A 132 -5.89 1.76 9.56
N ASP A 133 -6.36 0.57 9.92
CA ASP A 133 -5.67 -0.69 9.67
C ASP A 133 -5.58 -1.00 8.17
N THR A 134 -6.65 -0.75 7.43
CA THR A 134 -6.66 -0.87 5.95
C THR A 134 -5.62 0.07 5.32
N LEU A 135 -5.56 1.33 5.76
CA LEU A 135 -4.55 2.27 5.27
C LEU A 135 -3.12 1.83 5.60
N ASN A 136 -2.90 1.26 6.79
CA ASN A 136 -1.62 0.72 7.18
C ASN A 136 -1.21 -0.48 6.31
N PHE A 137 -2.13 -1.38 6.00
CA PHE A 137 -1.88 -2.49 5.08
C PHE A 137 -1.52 -1.98 3.67
N LEU A 138 -2.29 -1.01 3.16
CA LEU A 138 -2.03 -0.38 1.86
C LEU A 138 -0.64 0.29 1.83
N GLU A 139 -0.24 0.95 2.90
CA GLU A 139 1.07 1.60 2.98
C GLU A 139 2.21 0.58 3.14
N ALA A 140 2.15 -0.27 4.15
CA ALA A 140 3.22 -1.20 4.52
C ALA A 140 3.45 -2.30 3.48
N THR A 141 2.38 -2.90 2.99
CA THR A 141 2.45 -4.07 2.11
C THR A 141 2.25 -3.67 0.66
N VAL A 142 1.20 -2.93 0.35
CA VAL A 142 0.88 -2.67 -1.07
C VAL A 142 1.84 -1.64 -1.67
N TYR A 143 2.06 -0.50 -1.03
CA TYR A 143 2.99 0.51 -1.56
C TYR A 143 4.45 0.07 -1.42
N PHE A 144 4.95 -0.17 -0.21
CA PHE A 144 6.39 -0.40 -0.01
C PHE A 144 6.91 -1.73 -0.58
N ILE A 145 6.08 -2.78 -0.63
CA ILE A 145 6.53 -4.10 -1.09
C ILE A 145 6.06 -4.39 -2.53
N MET A 146 4.79 -4.17 -2.85
CA MET A 146 4.24 -4.57 -4.15
C MET A 146 4.41 -3.50 -5.24
N LEU A 147 4.16 -2.22 -4.93
CA LEU A 147 4.04 -1.14 -5.91
C LEU A 147 4.78 0.14 -5.48
N PRO A 148 6.11 0.09 -5.29
CA PRO A 148 6.88 1.22 -4.75
C PRO A 148 6.93 2.45 -5.66
N ASN A 149 6.60 2.29 -6.95
CA ASN A 149 6.60 3.38 -7.92
C ASN A 149 5.26 4.15 -7.96
N GLU A 150 4.19 3.61 -7.36
CA GLU A 150 2.85 4.18 -7.43
C GLU A 150 2.61 5.21 -6.30
N ARG A 151 3.29 6.36 -6.39
CA ARG A 151 3.31 7.40 -5.34
C ARG A 151 1.94 7.90 -4.90
N TRP A 152 0.95 7.87 -5.79
CA TRP A 152 -0.43 8.27 -5.47
C TRP A 152 -1.02 7.42 -4.33
N LEU A 153 -0.60 6.16 -4.20
CA LEU A 153 -1.06 5.27 -3.15
C LEU A 153 -0.57 5.78 -1.79
N LEU A 154 0.72 6.07 -1.65
CA LEU A 154 1.28 6.65 -0.42
C LEU A 154 0.67 8.02 -0.09
N VAL A 155 0.53 8.89 -1.10
CA VAL A 155 -0.11 10.21 -0.91
C VAL A 155 -1.53 10.02 -0.37
N GLY A 156 -2.30 9.13 -1.01
CA GLY A 156 -3.66 8.80 -0.59
C GLY A 156 -3.72 8.26 0.83
N THR A 157 -2.88 7.28 1.19
CA THR A 157 -2.89 6.66 2.53
C THR A 157 -2.52 7.66 3.61
N VAL A 158 -1.47 8.45 3.41
CA VAL A 158 -0.99 9.44 4.36
C VAL A 158 -2.04 10.53 4.57
N LEU A 159 -2.62 11.08 3.50
CA LEU A 159 -3.65 12.12 3.61
C LEU A 159 -4.92 11.59 4.30
N TRP A 160 -5.38 10.40 3.91
CA TRP A 160 -6.58 9.80 4.50
C TRP A 160 -6.39 9.44 5.98
N ARG A 161 -5.20 8.92 6.34
CA ARG A 161 -4.85 8.66 7.75
C ARG A 161 -4.83 9.96 8.54
N THR A 162 -4.21 11.00 8.02
CA THR A 162 -4.13 12.32 8.67
C THR A 162 -5.53 12.88 8.91
N LEU A 163 -6.44 12.73 7.94
CA LEU A 163 -7.85 13.11 8.08
C LEU A 163 -8.54 12.31 9.19
N ILE A 164 -8.40 10.97 9.20
CA ILE A 164 -9.03 10.12 10.21
C ILE A 164 -8.51 10.44 11.62
N ILE A 165 -7.19 10.60 11.79
CA ILE A 165 -6.60 10.96 13.08
C ILE A 165 -7.10 12.35 13.53
N SER A 166 -7.23 13.31 12.60
CA SER A 166 -7.80 14.63 12.89
C SER A 166 -9.27 14.54 13.31
N MET A 167 -10.06 13.65 12.69
CA MET A 167 -11.44 13.38 13.11
C MET A 167 -11.49 12.73 14.50
N LEU A 168 -10.59 11.80 14.82
CA LEU A 168 -10.46 11.25 16.17
C LEU A 168 -10.07 12.33 17.19
N CYS A 169 -9.16 13.26 16.85
CA CYS A 169 -8.89 14.42 17.70
C CYS A 169 -10.16 15.23 17.98
N ALA A 170 -11.02 15.43 16.97
CA ALA A 170 -12.29 16.13 17.16
C ALA A 170 -13.24 15.35 18.08
N GLU A 171 -13.39 14.03 17.89
CA GLU A 171 -14.18 13.16 18.78
C GLU A 171 -13.70 13.26 20.23
N TYR A 172 -12.39 13.10 20.46
CA TYR A 172 -11.81 13.15 21.81
C TYR A 172 -11.92 14.54 22.43
N SER A 173 -11.83 15.59 21.62
CA SER A 173 -12.06 16.97 22.08
C SER A 173 -13.50 17.17 22.54
N THR A 174 -14.50 16.61 21.86
CA THR A 174 -15.90 16.72 22.30
C THR A 174 -16.12 16.09 23.67
N ILE A 175 -15.47 14.95 23.95
CA ILE A 175 -15.51 14.27 25.25
C ILE A 175 -14.76 15.07 26.31
N PHE A 176 -13.53 15.53 26.00
CA PHE A 176 -12.68 16.25 26.94
C PHE A 176 -13.28 17.59 27.40
N PHE A 177 -13.84 18.36 26.46
CA PHE A 177 -14.48 19.65 26.72
C PHE A 177 -15.96 19.53 27.12
N SER A 178 -16.50 18.32 27.20
CA SER A 178 -17.91 18.05 27.55
C SER A 178 -18.87 18.90 26.71
N LEU A 179 -18.62 18.99 25.40
CA LEU A 179 -19.37 19.90 24.53
C LEU A 179 -20.84 19.44 24.39
N PRO A 180 -21.81 20.37 24.22
CA PRO A 180 -23.23 20.02 24.14
C PRO A 180 -23.52 19.09 22.96
N GLU A 181 -24.06 17.90 23.26
CA GLU A 181 -24.27 16.86 22.25
C GLU A 181 -25.31 17.28 21.19
N GLU A 182 -26.34 18.02 21.56
CA GLU A 182 -27.46 18.37 20.68
C GLU A 182 -27.04 19.13 19.41
N ARG A 183 -26.07 20.05 19.52
CA ARG A 183 -25.62 20.86 18.36
C ARG A 183 -24.57 20.15 17.52
N ILE A 184 -23.71 19.36 18.15
CA ILE A 184 -22.53 18.77 17.49
C ILE A 184 -22.83 17.37 16.94
N ALA A 185 -23.79 16.64 17.53
CA ALA A 185 -24.10 15.27 17.13
C ALA A 185 -24.48 15.16 15.65
N HIS A 186 -25.28 16.09 15.13
CA HIS A 186 -25.68 16.08 13.72
C HIS A 186 -24.49 16.28 12.78
N LEU A 187 -23.62 17.26 13.07
CA LEU A 187 -22.43 17.53 12.28
C LEU A 187 -21.46 16.34 12.34
N ARG A 188 -21.23 15.79 13.53
CA ARG A 188 -20.36 14.63 13.78
C ARG A 188 -20.84 13.40 13.04
N ARG A 189 -22.14 13.11 13.08
CA ARG A 189 -22.75 11.99 12.35
C ARG A 189 -22.61 12.18 10.85
N ARG A 190 -22.87 13.38 10.31
CA ARG A 190 -22.70 13.68 8.88
C ARG A 190 -21.26 13.56 8.44
N ALA A 191 -20.32 14.11 9.20
CA ALA A 191 -18.89 14.01 8.93
C ALA A 191 -18.43 12.55 8.93
N PHE A 192 -18.87 11.75 9.90
CA PHE A 192 -18.57 10.33 9.95
C PHE A 192 -19.15 9.54 8.77
N VAL A 193 -20.44 9.77 8.43
CA VAL A 193 -21.06 9.12 7.28
C VAL A 193 -20.35 9.53 5.98
N ALA A 194 -20.01 10.82 5.82
CA ALA A 194 -19.25 11.31 4.68
C ALA A 194 -17.87 10.65 4.58
N LEU A 195 -17.17 10.48 5.71
CA LEU A 195 -15.89 9.75 5.77
C LEU A 195 -16.05 8.31 5.29
N VAL A 196 -17.06 7.58 5.77
CA VAL A 196 -17.29 6.18 5.39
C VAL A 196 -17.64 6.06 3.91
N VAL A 197 -18.58 6.88 3.43
CA VAL A 197 -18.97 6.89 2.01
C VAL A 197 -17.78 7.24 1.12
N ALA A 198 -17.02 8.28 1.48
CA ALA A 198 -15.82 8.65 0.73
C ALA A 198 -14.76 7.53 0.76
N SER A 199 -14.58 6.85 1.89
CA SER A 199 -13.65 5.71 2.00
C SER A 199 -14.06 4.55 1.08
N LEU A 200 -15.36 4.25 0.99
CA LEU A 200 -15.89 3.22 0.08
C LEU A 200 -15.68 3.60 -1.38
N LEU A 201 -16.01 4.85 -1.76
CA LEU A 201 -15.83 5.34 -3.12
C LEU A 201 -14.36 5.36 -3.53
N LEU A 202 -13.49 5.88 -2.67
CA LEU A 202 -12.04 5.88 -2.88
C LEU A 202 -11.49 4.45 -2.89
N GLY A 203 -12.03 3.53 -2.09
CA GLY A 203 -11.65 2.13 -2.10
C GLY A 203 -12.00 1.44 -3.42
N LEU A 204 -13.18 1.70 -3.99
CA LEU A 204 -13.59 1.17 -5.29
C LEU A 204 -12.75 1.74 -6.45
N LEU A 205 -12.60 3.07 -6.51
CA LEU A 205 -11.81 3.73 -7.54
C LEU A 205 -10.33 3.36 -7.42
N GLY A 206 -9.79 3.43 -6.20
CA GLY A 206 -8.42 3.05 -5.87
C GLY A 206 -8.15 1.59 -6.16
N GLY A 207 -9.09 0.68 -5.87
CA GLY A 207 -8.98 -0.74 -6.17
C GLY A 207 -8.88 -1.03 -7.67
N TYR A 208 -9.66 -0.33 -8.50
CA TYR A 208 -9.54 -0.43 -9.96
C TYR A 208 -8.16 0.03 -10.45
N HIS A 209 -7.71 1.20 -10.01
CA HIS A 209 -6.39 1.72 -10.38
C HIS A 209 -5.25 0.84 -9.86
N LEU A 210 -5.40 0.29 -8.65
CA LEU A 210 -4.45 -0.61 -8.03
C LEU A 210 -4.31 -1.91 -8.83
N MET A 211 -5.43 -2.51 -9.25
CA MET A 211 -5.40 -3.72 -10.08
C MET A 211 -4.71 -3.46 -11.43
N ALA A 212 -5.01 -2.32 -12.06
CA ALA A 212 -4.36 -1.93 -13.31
C ALA A 212 -2.84 -1.67 -13.11
N ALA A 213 -2.46 -1.00 -12.04
CA ALA A 213 -1.05 -0.77 -11.67
C ALA A 213 -0.32 -2.09 -11.41
N TYR A 214 -0.93 -2.98 -10.63
CA TYR A 214 -0.41 -4.31 -10.36
C TYR A 214 -0.21 -5.13 -11.63
N HIS A 215 -1.21 -5.16 -12.51
CA HIS A 215 -1.11 -5.85 -13.79
C HIS A 215 0.04 -5.30 -14.65
N ARG A 216 0.16 -3.96 -14.76
CA ARG A 216 1.26 -3.32 -15.50
C ARG A 216 2.63 -3.62 -14.91
N ALA A 217 2.77 -3.54 -13.58
CA ALA A 217 4.01 -3.83 -12.89
C ALA A 217 4.43 -5.28 -13.06
N ARG A 218 3.47 -6.22 -12.94
CA ARG A 218 3.72 -7.65 -13.13
C ARG A 218 4.10 -7.97 -14.57
N TYR A 219 3.38 -7.40 -15.54
CA TYR A 219 3.69 -7.55 -16.97
C TYR A 219 5.08 -7.02 -17.32
N ALA A 220 5.49 -5.88 -16.75
CA ALA A 220 6.81 -5.30 -17.00
C ALA A 220 7.97 -6.17 -16.46
N GLN A 221 7.71 -6.97 -15.43
CA GLN A 221 8.68 -7.90 -14.83
C GLN A 221 8.60 -9.32 -15.40
N GLU A 222 7.68 -9.59 -16.32
CA GLU A 222 7.50 -10.93 -16.87
C GLU A 222 8.63 -11.28 -17.83
N GLU A 223 9.24 -12.45 -17.61
CA GLU A 223 10.39 -12.92 -18.40
C GLU A 223 9.96 -13.25 -19.83
N TYR A 224 8.76 -13.81 -19.97
CA TYR A 224 8.17 -14.20 -21.25
C TYR A 224 7.37 -13.08 -21.92
N ARG A 225 7.61 -11.82 -21.55
CA ARG A 225 6.96 -10.67 -22.20
C ARG A 225 7.09 -10.70 -23.74
N PRO A 226 8.26 -11.02 -24.34
CA PRO A 226 8.37 -11.10 -25.80
C PRO A 226 7.47 -12.19 -26.42
N VAL A 227 7.27 -13.30 -25.72
CA VAL A 227 6.36 -14.39 -26.14
C VAL A 227 4.92 -13.89 -26.15
N VAL A 228 4.51 -13.19 -25.08
CA VAL A 228 3.17 -12.60 -24.99
C VAL A 228 2.96 -11.57 -26.11
N GLU A 229 3.88 -10.63 -26.30
CA GLU A 229 3.77 -9.59 -27.35
C GLU A 229 3.67 -10.21 -28.75
N PHE A 230 4.49 -11.23 -29.01
CA PHE A 230 4.45 -11.96 -30.26
C PHE A 230 3.10 -12.65 -30.48
N LEU A 231 2.63 -13.43 -29.50
CA LEU A 231 1.37 -14.17 -29.59
C LEU A 231 0.15 -13.24 -29.75
N VAL A 232 0.11 -12.12 -29.02
CA VAL A 232 -0.94 -11.11 -29.15
C VAL A 232 -0.93 -10.46 -30.55
N SER A 233 0.24 -10.30 -31.17
CA SER A 233 0.36 -9.73 -32.52
C SER A 233 0.06 -10.74 -33.64
N ALA A 234 0.19 -12.03 -33.36
CA ALA A 234 0.12 -13.09 -34.35
C ALA A 234 -1.30 -13.67 -34.53
N VAL A 235 -2.21 -13.40 -33.59
CA VAL A 235 -3.50 -14.09 -33.47
C VAL A 235 -4.67 -13.11 -33.50
N GLU A 236 -5.75 -13.48 -34.18
CA GLU A 236 -7.04 -12.79 -34.05
C GLU A 236 -7.79 -13.22 -32.76
N PRO A 237 -8.34 -12.28 -31.97
CA PRO A 237 -8.92 -12.59 -30.67
C PRO A 237 -9.99 -13.67 -30.70
N GLY A 238 -9.77 -14.76 -29.97
CA GLY A 238 -10.73 -15.85 -29.78
C GLY A 238 -10.69 -16.98 -30.83
N GLU A 239 -9.83 -16.87 -31.85
CA GLU A 239 -9.72 -17.89 -32.90
C GLU A 239 -8.59 -18.90 -32.69
N ALA A 240 -7.65 -18.61 -31.80
CA ALA A 240 -6.53 -19.49 -31.51
C ALA A 240 -6.55 -20.11 -30.11
N ALA A 241 -5.92 -21.29 -30.02
CA ALA A 241 -5.65 -21.98 -28.76
C ALA A 241 -4.14 -22.08 -28.52
N LEU A 242 -3.69 -21.85 -27.28
CA LEU A 242 -2.33 -22.03 -26.83
C LEU A 242 -2.25 -23.22 -25.85
N ILE A 243 -1.42 -24.19 -26.19
CA ILE A 243 -1.17 -25.37 -25.39
C ILE A 243 0.15 -25.19 -24.65
N LEU A 244 0.10 -25.36 -23.34
CA LEU A 244 1.22 -25.15 -22.43
C LEU A 244 1.65 -26.48 -21.80
N PRO A 245 2.96 -26.68 -21.57
CA PRO A 245 3.49 -27.95 -21.07
C PRO A 245 3.09 -28.21 -19.62
N ASP A 246 2.92 -27.15 -18.82
CA ASP A 246 2.64 -27.28 -17.39
C ASP A 246 1.72 -26.18 -16.84
N HIS A 247 1.18 -26.45 -15.65
CA HIS A 247 0.29 -25.55 -14.92
C HIS A 247 1.00 -24.27 -14.42
N ALA A 248 2.31 -24.30 -14.19
CA ALA A 248 3.04 -23.13 -13.70
C ALA A 248 3.16 -22.06 -14.80
N LEU A 249 3.46 -22.47 -16.02
CA LEU A 249 3.49 -21.60 -17.19
C LEU A 249 2.08 -21.12 -17.54
N TYR A 250 1.07 -21.99 -17.44
CA TYR A 250 -0.32 -21.59 -17.55
C TYR A 250 -0.67 -20.45 -16.60
N GLN A 251 -0.40 -20.59 -15.30
CA GLN A 251 -0.70 -19.54 -14.32
C GLN A 251 0.06 -18.23 -14.57
N ARG A 252 1.27 -18.31 -15.13
CA ARG A 252 2.08 -17.14 -15.49
C ARG A 252 1.53 -16.38 -16.70
N LEU A 253 1.15 -17.09 -17.76
CA LEU A 253 0.71 -16.46 -19.02
C LEU A 253 -0.80 -16.15 -19.05
N TYR A 254 -1.60 -16.89 -18.29
CA TYR A 254 -3.05 -16.74 -18.25
C TYR A 254 -3.55 -15.31 -18.01
N PRO A 255 -3.01 -14.52 -17.06
CA PRO A 255 -3.46 -13.14 -16.84
C PRO A 255 -3.35 -12.26 -18.09
N PHE A 256 -2.38 -12.54 -18.96
CA PHE A 256 -2.03 -11.71 -20.11
C PHE A 256 -2.69 -12.18 -21.42
N LEU A 257 -2.86 -13.48 -21.61
CA LEU A 257 -3.33 -14.05 -22.89
C LEU A 257 -4.80 -14.49 -22.89
N ARG A 258 -5.46 -14.65 -21.73
CA ARG A 258 -6.83 -15.21 -21.64
C ARG A 258 -7.92 -14.47 -22.42
N LYS A 259 -7.67 -13.22 -22.83
CA LYS A 259 -8.62 -12.42 -23.63
C LYS A 259 -8.41 -12.60 -25.13
N GLU A 260 -7.19 -12.96 -25.53
CA GLU A 260 -6.79 -13.03 -26.93
C GLU A 260 -6.86 -14.46 -27.47
N MET A 261 -6.63 -15.46 -26.62
CA MET A 261 -6.65 -16.87 -27.01
C MET A 261 -7.11 -17.77 -25.86
N ALA A 262 -7.57 -18.97 -26.21
CA ALA A 262 -7.88 -20.00 -25.23
C ALA A 262 -6.58 -20.67 -24.77
N LEU A 263 -6.38 -20.86 -23.47
CA LEU A 263 -5.18 -21.50 -22.93
C LEU A 263 -5.53 -22.89 -22.39
N TYR A 264 -4.70 -23.88 -22.69
CA TYR A 264 -4.84 -25.25 -22.22
C TYR A 264 -3.50 -25.78 -21.72
N VAL A 265 -3.57 -26.81 -20.87
CA VAL A 265 -2.39 -27.56 -20.40
C VAL A 265 -2.37 -28.90 -21.11
N GLU A 266 -1.18 -29.34 -21.53
CA GLU A 266 -0.95 -30.60 -22.25
C GLU A 266 -1.53 -31.83 -21.53
N GLU A 267 -1.51 -31.85 -20.20
CA GLU A 267 -2.04 -32.94 -19.37
C GLU A 267 -3.57 -33.08 -19.40
N ASP A 268 -4.31 -32.14 -20.01
CA ASP A 268 -5.76 -32.19 -20.08
C ASP A 268 -6.23 -33.31 -21.03
N ARG A 269 -6.88 -34.34 -20.46
CA ARG A 269 -7.39 -35.50 -21.22
C ARG A 269 -8.43 -35.12 -22.28
N THR A 270 -9.04 -33.94 -22.17
CA THR A 270 -10.03 -33.45 -23.12
C THR A 270 -9.42 -32.61 -24.25
N LEU A 271 -8.11 -32.35 -24.20
CA LEU A 271 -7.37 -31.54 -25.16
C LEU A 271 -7.63 -31.92 -26.64
N PRO A 272 -7.65 -33.21 -27.04
CA PRO A 272 -7.92 -33.58 -28.44
C PRO A 272 -9.32 -33.16 -28.93
N GLN A 273 -10.32 -33.19 -28.05
CA GLN A 273 -11.70 -32.81 -28.40
C GLN A 273 -11.87 -31.29 -28.47
N ILE A 274 -11.13 -30.56 -27.62
CA ILE A 274 -11.22 -29.11 -27.54
C ILE A 274 -10.49 -28.45 -28.71
N ILE A 275 -9.30 -28.95 -29.06
CA ILE A 275 -8.51 -28.45 -30.20
C ILE A 275 -9.27 -28.59 -31.51
N GLU A 276 -10.19 -29.57 -31.62
CA GLU A 276 -10.99 -29.73 -32.83
C GLU A 276 -11.87 -28.52 -33.18
N GLY A 277 -12.15 -27.65 -32.20
CA GLY A 277 -12.88 -26.39 -32.39
C GLY A 277 -12.05 -25.20 -32.87
N TYR A 278 -10.72 -25.31 -32.93
CA TYR A 278 -9.83 -24.19 -33.29
C TYR A 278 -9.12 -24.45 -34.63
N SER A 279 -9.03 -23.42 -35.47
CA SER A 279 -8.30 -23.45 -36.75
C SER A 279 -6.83 -23.08 -36.59
N ASP A 280 -6.50 -22.36 -35.52
CA ASP A 280 -5.16 -21.83 -35.22
C ASP A 280 -4.72 -22.35 -33.85
N VAL A 281 -3.60 -23.07 -33.80
CA VAL A 281 -3.13 -23.74 -32.58
C VAL A 281 -1.64 -23.47 -32.38
N TRP A 282 -1.31 -22.94 -31.22
CA TRP A 282 0.05 -22.69 -30.76
C TRP A 282 0.42 -23.69 -29.69
N LEU A 283 1.62 -24.25 -29.78
CA LEU A 283 2.18 -25.16 -28.79
C LEU A 283 3.48 -24.58 -28.24
N VAL A 284 3.57 -24.43 -26.91
CA VAL A 284 4.84 -24.22 -26.22
C VAL A 284 5.46 -25.59 -25.97
N SER A 285 6.40 -25.99 -26.82
CA SER A 285 6.86 -27.38 -26.90
C SER A 285 8.19 -27.61 -26.18
N GLN A 286 8.28 -28.73 -25.47
CA GLN A 286 9.44 -29.62 -25.51
C GLN A 286 9.02 -30.82 -26.38
N GLU A 287 9.85 -31.25 -27.34
CA GLU A 287 9.47 -32.28 -28.32
C GLU A 287 8.77 -33.49 -27.66
N GLY A 288 7.52 -33.78 -28.06
CA GLY A 288 6.66 -34.71 -27.32
C GLY A 288 5.50 -35.30 -28.12
N GLU A 289 4.65 -36.06 -27.42
CA GLU A 289 3.50 -36.77 -28.02
C GLU A 289 2.48 -35.81 -28.62
N VAL A 290 2.21 -34.66 -27.97
CA VAL A 290 1.26 -33.66 -28.49
C VAL A 290 1.74 -32.99 -29.78
N GLU A 291 3.03 -32.66 -29.89
CA GLU A 291 3.58 -32.09 -31.14
C GLU A 291 3.44 -33.08 -32.30
N THR A 292 3.72 -34.37 -32.03
CA THR A 292 3.58 -35.44 -33.03
C THR A 292 2.13 -35.63 -33.45
N TRP A 293 1.20 -35.57 -32.48
CA TRP A 293 -0.23 -35.65 -32.73
C TRP A 293 -0.72 -34.46 -33.57
N LEU A 294 -0.32 -33.23 -33.27
CA LEU A 294 -0.67 -32.02 -34.03
C LEU A 294 -0.14 -32.09 -35.47
N LYS A 295 1.13 -32.48 -35.67
CA LYS A 295 1.73 -32.67 -37.00
C LYS A 295 0.97 -33.66 -37.89
N SER A 296 0.27 -34.63 -37.30
CA SER A 296 -0.53 -35.60 -38.05
C SER A 296 -1.88 -35.06 -38.54
N ARG A 297 -2.34 -33.92 -37.99
CA ARG A 297 -3.69 -33.38 -38.21
C ARG A 297 -3.72 -31.94 -38.73
N MET A 298 -2.64 -31.19 -38.58
CA MET A 298 -2.54 -29.78 -38.92
C MET A 298 -1.22 -29.49 -39.63
N GLU A 299 -1.22 -28.49 -40.50
CA GLU A 299 -0.01 -28.03 -41.18
C GLU A 299 0.85 -27.20 -40.22
N LEU A 300 2.14 -27.52 -40.17
CA LEU A 300 3.13 -26.73 -39.45
C LEU A 300 3.41 -25.45 -40.24
N VAL A 301 2.98 -24.31 -39.70
CA VAL A 301 3.17 -23.01 -40.36
C VAL A 301 4.55 -22.44 -40.04
N ALA A 302 4.92 -22.43 -38.76
CA ALA A 302 6.17 -21.85 -38.30
C ALA A 302 6.60 -22.38 -36.93
N ALA A 303 7.89 -22.23 -36.62
CA ALA A 303 8.45 -22.42 -35.29
C ALA A 303 9.32 -21.21 -34.92
N HIS A 304 9.16 -20.73 -33.70
CA HIS A 304 9.84 -19.53 -33.19
C HIS A 304 10.48 -19.84 -31.84
N ASP A 305 11.73 -19.40 -31.65
CA ASP A 305 12.40 -19.46 -30.36
C ASP A 305 12.42 -18.05 -29.75
N LEU A 306 11.65 -17.83 -28.69
CA LEU A 306 11.50 -16.54 -28.02
C LEU A 306 11.66 -16.70 -26.50
N ALA A 307 12.55 -15.91 -25.90
CA ALA A 307 12.80 -15.92 -24.46
C ALA A 307 13.07 -17.32 -23.87
N GLY A 308 13.77 -18.18 -24.63
CA GLY A 308 14.05 -19.56 -24.23
C GLY A 308 12.87 -20.54 -24.37
N MET A 309 11.76 -20.12 -24.99
CA MET A 309 10.61 -20.95 -25.31
C MET A 309 10.53 -21.22 -26.81
N ARG A 310 10.32 -22.49 -27.16
CA ARG A 310 9.99 -22.91 -28.52
C ARG A 310 8.47 -22.87 -28.71
N LEU A 311 8.01 -21.89 -29.49
CA LEU A 311 6.63 -21.76 -29.93
C LEU A 311 6.47 -22.42 -31.30
N VAL A 312 5.50 -23.31 -31.44
CA VAL A 312 5.20 -24.01 -32.68
C VAL A 312 3.77 -23.67 -33.10
N HIS A 313 3.61 -23.20 -34.34
CA HIS A 313 2.33 -22.76 -34.89
C HIS A 313 1.77 -23.78 -35.88
N PHE A 314 0.55 -24.23 -35.63
CA PHE A 314 -0.19 -25.18 -36.43
C PHE A 314 -1.48 -24.54 -36.95
N LYS A 315 -1.79 -24.80 -38.23
CA LYS A 315 -3.02 -24.33 -38.87
C LYS A 315 -3.70 -25.46 -39.65
N ARG A 316 -5.03 -25.44 -39.70
CA ARG A 316 -5.83 -26.37 -40.51
C ARG A 316 -5.98 -25.92 -41.96
#